data_AF-A0A1Y4UDA1-F1
#
_entry.id   AF-A0A1Y4UDA1-F1
#
_cell.length_a   1.000
_cell.length_b   1.000
_cell.length_c   1.000
_cell.angle_alpha   90.00
_cell.angle_beta   90.00
_cell.angle_gamma   90.00
#
_symmetry.space_group_name_H-M   'P 1'
#
loop_
_entity.id
_entity.type
_entity.pdbx_description
1 polymer ?
#
loop_
_entity_poly.entity_id
_entity_poly.type
_entity_poly.pdbx_seq_one_letter_code
_entity_poly.pdbx_strand_id
1 'polypeptide(L)'
;MSGLDKNRKRNHMVSFRVSPEEQRELEARIKLTGMPKGKYIIESVLNKQINITVGKYQSDRLSIEIQRLYKQLQCIDSNSEELIALLEECKVLMEQFINITK
;
A
#
# COMPACT_ATOMS: atom_id res chain seq x y z
N MET A 1 -16.38 12.52 -18.51
CA MET A 1 -15.53 13.18 -17.50
C MET A 1 -14.17 12.48 -17.48
N SER A 2 -13.17 12.97 -18.21
CA SER A 2 -11.87 12.26 -18.36
C SER A 2 -10.65 13.20 -18.31
N GLY A 3 -10.81 14.37 -17.66
CA GLY A 3 -9.76 15.40 -17.55
C GLY A 3 -9.34 15.77 -16.12
N LEU A 4 -9.99 15.22 -15.09
CA LEU A 4 -9.82 15.67 -13.69
C LEU A 4 -8.54 15.15 -13.01
N ASP A 5 -7.87 14.15 -13.57
CA ASP A 5 -6.68 13.53 -12.96
C ASP A 5 -5.36 13.88 -13.64
N LYS A 6 -5.37 14.72 -14.68
CA LYS A 6 -4.13 15.21 -15.30
C LYS A 6 -3.35 16.03 -14.26
N ASN A 7 -2.12 15.59 -13.95
CA ASN A 7 -1.15 16.22 -13.04
C ASN A 7 -1.48 16.17 -11.53
N ARG A 8 -2.34 15.25 -11.06
CA ARG A 8 -2.49 15.01 -9.62
C ARG A 8 -1.37 14.12 -9.11
N LYS A 9 -0.63 14.59 -8.09
CA LYS A 9 0.39 13.78 -7.38
C LYS A 9 -0.18 12.47 -6.79
N ARG A 10 -1.46 12.48 -6.41
CA ARG A 10 -2.19 11.32 -5.87
C ARG A 10 -3.45 11.11 -6.70
N ASN A 11 -3.29 10.48 -7.86
CA ASN A 11 -4.38 10.19 -8.80
C ASN A 11 -5.12 8.88 -8.47
N HIS A 12 -4.58 8.03 -7.59
CA HIS A 12 -5.21 6.77 -7.21
C HIS A 12 -6.09 6.93 -5.95
N MET A 13 -7.33 6.39 -6.01
CA MET A 13 -8.29 6.44 -4.92
C MET A 13 -8.40 5.08 -4.22
N VAL A 14 -8.21 5.09 -2.90
CA VAL A 14 -8.43 3.94 -2.01
C VAL A 14 -9.64 4.23 -1.13
N SER A 15 -10.59 3.29 -1.05
CA SER A 15 -11.81 3.43 -0.22
C SER A 15 -12.09 2.16 0.57
N PHE A 16 -12.62 2.32 1.79
CA PHE A 16 -12.97 1.23 2.70
C PHE A 16 -14.26 1.57 3.46
N ARG A 17 -14.99 0.54 3.89
CA ARG A 17 -16.20 0.71 4.72
C ARG A 17 -15.81 0.71 6.20
N VAL A 18 -16.49 1.53 6.99
CA VAL A 18 -16.33 1.63 8.45
C VAL A 18 -17.71 1.69 9.10
N SER A 19 -17.80 1.18 10.32
CA SER A 19 -18.95 1.37 11.20
C SER A 19 -19.06 2.82 11.67
N PRO A 20 -20.23 3.25 12.19
CA PRO A 20 -20.40 4.59 12.76
C PRO A 20 -19.49 4.88 13.96
N GLU A 21 -19.09 3.85 14.70
CA GLU A 21 -18.19 3.98 15.85
C GLU A 21 -16.75 4.24 15.41
N GLU A 22 -16.25 3.43 14.47
CA GLU A 22 -14.93 3.59 13.87
C GLU A 22 -14.80 4.94 13.16
N GLN A 23 -15.87 5.42 12.50
CA GLN A 23 -15.88 6.74 11.89
C GLN A 23 -15.72 7.86 12.93
N ARG A 24 -16.47 7.81 14.03
CA ARG A 24 -16.37 8.80 15.12
C ARG A 24 -14.96 8.84 15.70
N GLU A 25 -14.36 7.68 15.94
CA GLU A 25 -13.01 7.58 16.47
C GLU A 25 -11.98 8.15 15.49
N LEU A 26 -12.08 7.80 14.20
CA LEU A 26 -11.18 8.32 13.17
C LEU A 26 -11.27 9.85 13.05
N GLU A 27 -12.49 10.40 13.04
CA GLU A 27 -12.70 11.86 12.97
C GLU A 27 -12.16 12.57 14.22
N ALA A 28 -12.33 11.99 15.41
CA ALA A 28 -11.76 12.53 16.65
C ALA A 28 -10.23 12.58 16.57
N ARG A 29 -9.59 11.50 16.13
CA ARG A 29 -8.13 11.45 15.96
C ARG A 29 -7.64 12.48 14.95
N ILE A 30 -8.31 12.63 13.80
CA ILE A 30 -7.98 13.65 12.79
C ILE A 30 -8.06 15.05 13.41
N LYS A 31 -9.15 15.36 14.11
CA LYS A 31 -9.35 16.66 14.78
C LYS A 31 -8.24 16.95 15.80
N LEU A 32 -7.87 15.96 16.61
CA LEU A 32 -6.81 16.09 17.61
C LEU A 32 -5.44 16.38 16.99
N THR A 33 -5.14 15.78 15.83
CA THR A 33 -3.86 16.03 15.13
C THR A 33 -3.81 17.36 14.38
N GLY A 34 -4.96 18.00 14.12
CA GLY A 34 -5.04 19.19 13.29
C GLY A 34 -4.65 18.99 11.81
N MET A 35 -4.45 17.74 11.38
CA MET A 35 -4.01 17.42 10.02
C MET A 35 -5.17 17.27 9.04
N PRO A 36 -4.97 17.56 7.74
CA PRO A 36 -5.95 17.21 6.72
C PRO A 36 -6.19 15.69 6.66
N LYS A 37 -7.46 15.27 6.57
CA LYS A 37 -7.89 13.86 6.59
C LYS A 37 -7.06 12.94 5.68
N GLY A 38 -6.80 13.36 4.43
CA GLY A 38 -6.00 12.56 3.49
C GLY A 38 -4.54 12.40 3.92
N LYS A 39 -3.93 13.43 4.53
CA LYS A 39 -2.56 13.36 5.04
C LYS A 39 -2.49 12.44 6.27
N TYR A 40 -3.43 12.62 7.21
CA TYR A 40 -3.55 11.77 8.39
C TYR A 40 -3.67 10.28 8.03
N ILE A 41 -4.57 9.95 7.08
CA ILE A 41 -4.78 8.55 6.69
C ILE A 41 -3.53 7.96 6.04
N ILE A 42 -2.87 8.69 5.13
CA ILE A 42 -1.64 8.22 4.47
C ILE A 42 -0.54 7.97 5.49
N GLU A 43 -0.28 8.93 6.39
CA GLU A 43 0.75 8.76 7.43
C GLU A 43 0.38 7.66 8.41
N SER A 44 -0.89 7.53 8.80
CA SER A 44 -1.35 6.49 9.72
C SER A 44 -1.30 5.09 9.12
N VAL A 45 -1.45 4.95 7.79
CA VAL A 45 -1.39 3.65 7.12
C VAL A 45 0.05 3.27 6.77
N LEU A 46 0.86 4.21 6.27
CA LEU A 46 2.22 3.93 5.79
C LEU A 46 3.28 3.96 6.90
N ASN A 47 3.09 4.74 7.97
CA ASN A 47 4.11 4.94 9.01
C ASN A 47 3.79 4.21 10.33
N LYS A 48 2.87 3.24 10.32
CA LYS A 48 2.67 2.38 11.50
C LYS A 48 3.77 1.34 11.56
N GLN A 49 4.29 1.13 12.77
CA GLN A 49 5.08 -0.06 13.09
C GLN A 49 4.14 -1.26 13.04
N ILE A 50 4.14 -2.00 11.94
CA ILE A 50 3.40 -3.25 11.82
C ILE A 50 4.26 -4.31 12.49
N ASN A 51 3.93 -4.67 13.73
CA ASN A 51 4.53 -5.84 14.37
C ASN A 51 4.03 -7.07 13.62
N ILE A 52 4.83 -7.62 12.69
CA ILE A 52 4.55 -8.92 12.08
C ILE A 52 4.58 -9.95 13.21
N THR A 53 3.41 -10.30 13.71
CA THR A 53 3.27 -11.42 14.63
C THR A 53 3.35 -12.66 13.76
N VAL A 54 4.48 -13.38 13.81
CA VAL A 54 4.79 -14.53 12.95
C VAL A 54 3.77 -15.65 13.19
N GLY A 55 2.65 -15.56 12.49
CA GLY A 55 1.60 -16.56 12.42
C GLY A 55 1.50 -17.09 11.00
N LYS A 56 1.30 -18.41 10.86
CA LYS A 56 1.25 -19.18 9.60
C LYS A 56 0.53 -18.44 8.46
N TYR A 57 -0.64 -17.86 8.76
CA TYR A 57 -1.52 -17.19 7.80
C TYR A 57 -0.92 -15.94 7.12
N GLN A 58 -0.07 -15.17 7.80
CA GLN A 58 0.48 -13.93 7.26
C GLN A 58 1.75 -14.19 6.43
N SER A 59 2.56 -15.15 6.85
CA SER A 59 3.70 -15.67 6.06
C SER A 59 3.25 -16.37 4.77
N ASP A 60 2.10 -17.04 4.79
CA ASP A 60 1.53 -17.67 3.60
C ASP A 60 1.13 -16.62 2.55
N ARG A 61 0.53 -15.49 2.96
CA ARG A 61 0.20 -14.39 2.03
C ARG A 61 1.43 -13.74 1.42
N LEU A 62 2.48 -13.51 2.21
CA LEU A 62 3.75 -13.01 1.70
C LEU A 62 4.32 -13.97 0.65
N SER A 63 4.28 -15.27 0.96
CA SER A 63 4.78 -16.32 0.07
C SER A 63 4.00 -16.36 -1.26
N ILE A 64 2.67 -16.16 -1.21
CA ILE A 64 1.83 -16.07 -2.41
C ILE A 64 2.19 -14.84 -3.26
N GLU A 65 2.40 -13.67 -2.65
CA GLU A 65 2.74 -12.45 -3.40
C GLU A 65 4.14 -12.56 -4.03
N ILE A 66 5.12 -13.12 -3.32
CA ILE A 66 6.45 -13.40 -3.86
C ILE A 66 6.37 -14.40 -5.01
N GLN A 67 5.57 -15.47 -4.88
CA GLN A 67 5.38 -16.43 -5.97
C GLN A 67 4.70 -15.81 -7.20
N ARG A 68 3.76 -14.88 -6.99
CA ARG A 68 3.12 -14.12 -8.08
C ARG A 68 4.14 -13.29 -8.84
N LEU A 69 4.95 -12.50 -8.12
CA LEU A 69 6.00 -11.68 -8.73
C LEU A 69 7.03 -12.55 -9.47
N TYR A 70 7.42 -13.69 -8.89
CA TYR A 70 8.35 -14.63 -9.52
C TYR A 70 7.80 -15.20 -10.84
N LYS A 71 6.52 -15.58 -10.87
CA LYS A 71 5.86 -16.05 -12.11
C LYS A 71 5.81 -14.96 -13.17
N GLN A 72 5.52 -13.72 -12.77
CA GLN A 72 5.52 -12.60 -13.71
C GLN A 72 6.92 -12.34 -14.26
N LEU A 73 7.98 -12.41 -13.44
CA LEU A 73 9.37 -12.33 -13.90
C LEU A 73 9.76 -13.46 -14.87
N GLN A 74 9.24 -14.67 -14.70
CA GLN A 74 9.50 -15.80 -15.59
C GLN A 74 8.80 -15.71 -16.95
N CYS A 75 7.66 -15.01 -17.03
CA CYS A 75 6.83 -14.93 -18.23
C CYS A 75 7.08 -13.70 -19.10
N ILE A 76 7.96 -12.77 -18.67
CA ILE A 76 8.29 -11.57 -19.43
C ILE A 76 9.46 -11.89 -20.38
N ASP A 77 9.19 -11.84 -21.69
CA ASP A 77 10.23 -11.80 -22.71
C ASP A 77 10.93 -10.44 -22.67
N SER A 78 12.27 -10.44 -22.80
CA SER A 78 13.23 -9.40 -22.38
C SER A 78 13.14 -8.00 -23.02
N ASN A 79 11.96 -7.51 -23.43
CA ASN A 79 11.86 -6.17 -24.02
C ASN A 79 10.45 -5.56 -23.88
N SER A 80 10.15 -4.91 -22.76
CA SER A 80 8.98 -4.02 -22.66
C SER A 80 9.04 -3.15 -21.39
N GLU A 81 8.41 -1.97 -21.45
CA GLU A 81 8.12 -1.10 -20.30
C GLU A 81 7.46 -1.85 -19.12
N GLU A 82 6.86 -3.01 -19.38
CA GLU A 82 6.25 -3.89 -18.39
C GLU A 82 7.28 -4.53 -17.44
N LEU A 83 8.49 -4.87 -17.93
CA LEU A 83 9.57 -5.34 -17.07
C LEU A 83 9.99 -4.25 -16.08
N ILE A 84 10.08 -3.00 -16.54
CA ILE A 84 10.46 -1.85 -15.72
C ILE A 84 9.39 -1.60 -14.66
N ALA A 85 8.10 -1.63 -15.05
CA ALA A 85 6.99 -1.48 -14.11
C ALA A 85 6.99 -2.59 -13.04
N LEU A 86 7.24 -3.84 -13.44
CA LEU A 86 7.28 -4.97 -12.51
C LEU A 86 8.47 -4.89 -11.54
N LEU A 87 9.63 -4.45 -12.02
CA LEU A 87 10.80 -4.22 -11.17
C LEU A 87 10.56 -3.10 -10.15
N GLU A 88 9.84 -2.03 -10.55
CA GLU A 88 9.46 -0.96 -9.63
C GLU A 88 8.46 -1.46 -8.57
N GLU A 89 7.49 -2.30 -8.95
CA GLU A 89 6.60 -2.98 -7.99
C GLU A 89 7.37 -3.86 -6.99
N CYS A 90 8.32 -4.66 -7.48
CA CYS A 90 9.18 -5.49 -6.63
C CYS A 90 10.01 -4.64 -5.65
N LYS A 91 10.57 -3.53 -6.13
CA LYS A 91 11.37 -2.60 -5.31
C LYS A 91 10.52 -1.99 -4.20
N VAL A 92 9.33 -1.48 -4.52
CA VAL A 92 8.40 -0.93 -3.52
C VAL A 92 8.03 -1.99 -2.49
N LEU A 93 7.73 -3.23 -2.90
CA LEU A 93 7.43 -4.32 -1.97
C LEU A 93 8.59 -4.57 -1.01
N MET A 94 9.81 -4.67 -1.52
CA MET A 94 11.00 -4.92 -0.70
C MET A 94 11.31 -3.77 0.27
N GLU A 95 11.15 -2.51 -0.16
CA GLU A 95 11.29 -1.34 0.71
C GLU A 95 10.28 -1.35 1.86
N GLN A 96 9.01 -1.68 1.58
CA GLN A 96 7.99 -1.80 2.62
C GLN A 96 8.29 -2.97 3.57
N PHE A 97 8.77 -4.10 3.06
CA PHE A 97 9.15 -5.24 3.88
C PHE A 97 10.30 -4.91 4.85
N ILE A 98 11.33 -4.19 4.38
CA ILE A 98 12.43 -3.72 5.23
C ILE A 98 11.93 -2.74 6.30
N ASN A 99 11.01 -1.83 5.96
CA ASN A 99 10.46 -0.87 6.92
C ASN A 99 9.58 -1.52 8.00
N ILE A 100 8.88 -2.59 7.65
CA ILE A 100 8.01 -3.32 8.57
C ILE A 100 8.80 -4.27 9.50
N THR A 101 9.94 -4.79 9.03
CA THR A 101 10.78 -5.74 9.80
C THR A 101 11.80 -5.08 10.74
N LYS A 102 11.93 -3.75 10.70
CA LYS A 102 12.77 -2.95 11.61
C LYS A 102 12.01 -2.53 12.87
#